data_AF-A0A8D0GI86-F1
#
_entry.id   AF-A0A8D0GI86-F1
#
_cell.length_a   1.000
_cell.length_b   1.000
_cell.length_c   1.000
_cell.angle_alpha   90.00
_cell.angle_beta   90.00
_cell.angle_gamma   90.00
#
_symmetry.space_group_name_H-M   'P 1'
#
loop_
_entity.id
_entity.type
_entity.pdbx_description
1 polymer ?
#
loop_
_entity_poly.entity_id
_entity_poly.type
_entity_poly.pdbx_seq_one_letter_code
_entity_poly.pdbx_strand_id
1 'polypeptide(L)'
;MILNRPTAQQRAEVFAKFLHVTQKLHQLQNFNTLMAVVGGLCHSTISRLKETRALLPNEVTKALSEMTELLSSCGNYGTYRRVYSECRGFKIPIVGVHLKDLVTVHEALPDRLEGGRLKLSKLHSLYQPLQELRELQQATHPFQANKDLVHLLTLSLDLFFTDEEIYALSYAREPRYPKSLPSTPFKPPLVDWPPAVTPKRDRLTITRHIQQLVEVGTIPSWGKDTPAKPALAGPALTSAPA
;
A
#
# COMPACT_ATOMS: atom_id res chain seq x y z
N MET A 1 11.12 4.66 -0.97
CA MET A 1 10.97 5.67 0.10
C MET A 1 12.10 5.65 1.12
N ILE A 2 12.38 4.53 1.82
CA ILE A 2 13.49 4.46 2.78
C ILE A 2 14.85 4.74 2.10
N LEU A 3 15.18 4.00 1.02
CA LEU A 3 16.44 4.16 0.29
C LEU A 3 16.64 5.54 -0.39
N ASN A 4 15.59 6.34 -0.49
CA ASN A 4 15.66 7.70 -1.03
C ASN A 4 16.23 8.69 0.00
N ARG A 5 16.40 8.29 1.27
CA ARG A 5 17.03 9.11 2.30
C ARG A 5 18.55 8.88 2.34
N PRO A 6 19.36 9.95 2.29
CA PRO A 6 20.80 9.83 2.21
C PRO A 6 21.44 9.28 3.49
N THR A 7 21.00 9.72 4.67
CA THR A 7 21.63 9.37 5.95
C THR A 7 20.91 8.22 6.66
N ALA A 8 21.65 7.44 7.45
CA ALA A 8 21.09 6.33 8.25
C ALA A 8 20.01 6.80 9.22
N GLN A 9 20.20 7.97 9.85
CA GLN A 9 19.23 8.58 10.77
C GLN A 9 17.90 8.89 10.07
N GLN A 10 17.93 9.58 8.92
CA GLN A 10 16.71 9.87 8.16
C GLN A 10 16.02 8.61 7.64
N ARG A 11 16.80 7.58 7.27
CA ARG A 11 16.24 6.27 6.91
C ARG A 11 15.52 5.62 8.10
N ALA A 12 16.10 5.69 9.29
CA ALA A 12 15.53 5.14 10.52
C ALA A 12 14.21 5.85 10.90
N GLU A 13 14.15 7.18 10.76
CA GLU A 13 12.91 7.96 10.96
C GLU A 13 11.79 7.52 10.00
N VAL A 14 12.10 7.38 8.70
CA VAL A 14 11.12 6.91 7.71
C VAL A 14 10.70 5.47 7.98
N PHE A 15 11.63 4.61 8.40
CA PHE A 15 11.34 3.24 8.81
C PHE A 15 10.35 3.21 9.99
N ALA A 16 10.63 3.97 11.06
CA ALA A 16 9.77 4.07 12.22
C ALA A 16 8.37 4.61 11.86
N LYS A 17 8.30 5.59 10.95
CA LYS A 17 7.01 6.09 10.42
C LYS A 17 6.21 5.00 9.71
N PHE A 18 6.86 4.16 8.89
CA PHE A 18 6.18 3.04 8.24
C PHE A 18 5.68 2.00 9.24
N LEU A 19 6.40 1.78 10.34
CA LEU A 19 5.90 0.91 11.39
C LEU A 19 4.68 1.50 12.11
N HIS A 20 4.63 2.82 12.29
CA HIS A 20 3.40 3.45 12.77
C HIS A 20 2.24 3.22 11.80
N VAL A 21 2.50 3.27 10.49
CA VAL A 21 1.51 2.93 9.45
C VAL A 21 1.06 1.47 9.58
N THR A 22 1.96 0.49 9.80
CA THR A 22 1.55 -0.92 9.98
C THR A 22 0.64 -1.10 11.19
N GLN A 23 0.93 -0.44 12.32
CA GLN A 23 0.07 -0.47 13.50
C GLN A 23 -1.34 0.07 13.19
N LYS A 24 -1.43 1.16 12.42
CA LYS A 24 -2.72 1.72 11.99
C LYS A 24 -3.46 0.82 11.00
N LEU A 25 -2.75 0.18 10.07
CA LEU A 25 -3.35 -0.79 9.15
C LEU A 25 -3.91 -2.01 9.90
N HIS A 26 -3.20 -2.49 10.93
CA HIS A 26 -3.68 -3.56 11.78
C HIS A 26 -4.95 -3.15 12.55
N GLN A 27 -4.98 -1.95 13.14
CA GLN A 27 -6.17 -1.41 13.82
C GLN A 27 -7.39 -1.29 12.87
N LEU A 28 -7.15 -0.97 11.61
CA LEU A 28 -8.18 -0.89 10.57
C LEU A 28 -8.56 -2.27 9.98
N GLN A 29 -7.98 -3.36 10.48
CA GLN A 29 -8.17 -4.72 9.96
C GLN A 29 -7.86 -4.82 8.45
N ASN A 30 -6.91 -3.99 7.96
CA ASN A 30 -6.43 -4.03 6.58
C ASN A 30 -5.17 -4.88 6.48
N PHE A 31 -5.37 -6.19 6.40
CA PHE A 31 -4.28 -7.16 6.41
C PHE A 31 -3.52 -7.20 5.07
N ASN A 32 -4.18 -6.91 3.94
CA ASN A 32 -3.53 -6.92 2.64
C ASN A 32 -2.42 -5.86 2.54
N THR A 33 -2.73 -4.61 2.87
CA THR A 33 -1.73 -3.54 2.83
C THR A 33 -0.74 -3.67 3.99
N LEU A 34 -1.17 -4.19 5.15
CA LEU A 34 -0.27 -4.52 6.25
C LEU A 34 0.82 -5.50 5.79
N MET A 35 0.43 -6.58 5.11
CA MET A 35 1.34 -7.56 4.52
C MET A 35 2.31 -6.91 3.52
N ALA A 36 1.82 -6.03 2.65
CA ALA A 36 2.66 -5.32 1.69
C ALA A 36 3.74 -4.44 2.38
N VAL A 37 3.36 -3.67 3.40
CA VAL A 37 4.30 -2.78 4.11
C VAL A 37 5.29 -3.59 4.95
N VAL A 38 4.84 -4.59 5.71
CA VAL A 38 5.72 -5.46 6.52
C VAL A 38 6.68 -6.23 5.63
N GLY A 39 6.19 -6.81 4.53
CA GLY A 39 7.03 -7.48 3.54
C GLY A 39 8.12 -6.55 2.98
N GLY A 40 7.77 -5.29 2.69
CA GLY A 40 8.73 -4.27 2.25
C GLY A 40 9.78 -3.91 3.32
N LEU A 41 9.38 -3.78 4.59
CA LEU A 41 10.30 -3.50 5.71
C LEU A 41 11.23 -4.67 6.04
N CYS A 42 10.74 -5.90 5.84
CA CYS A 42 11.51 -7.13 6.01
C CYS A 42 12.29 -7.55 4.76
N HIS A 43 12.09 -6.87 3.62
CA HIS A 43 12.76 -7.17 2.36
C HIS A 43 14.28 -7.15 2.53
N SER A 44 14.99 -8.03 1.80
CA SER A 44 16.43 -8.25 1.95
C SER A 44 17.25 -6.96 1.77
N THR A 45 16.82 -6.07 0.87
CA THR A 45 17.45 -4.78 0.58
C THR A 45 17.31 -3.76 1.71
N ILE A 46 16.28 -3.88 2.55
CA ILE A 46 16.11 -3.04 3.73
C ILE A 46 16.72 -3.71 4.97
N SER A 47 16.55 -5.04 5.11
CA SER A 47 17.03 -5.82 6.26
C SER A 47 18.56 -5.82 6.40
N ARG A 48 19.28 -5.63 5.29
CA ARG A 48 20.74 -5.53 5.29
C ARG A 48 21.30 -4.20 5.81
N LEU A 49 20.47 -3.15 5.94
CA LEU A 49 20.89 -1.82 6.39
C LEU A 49 21.17 -1.82 7.91
N LYS A 50 22.36 -2.26 8.31
CA LYS A 50 22.74 -2.44 9.72
C LYS A 50 22.88 -1.11 10.46
N GLU A 51 23.43 -0.09 9.82
CA GLU A 51 23.58 1.23 10.44
C GLU A 51 22.22 1.86 10.69
N THR A 52 21.32 1.78 9.70
CA THR A 52 19.93 2.23 9.86
C THR A 52 19.21 1.48 10.99
N ARG A 53 19.37 0.15 11.06
CA ARG A 53 18.71 -0.68 12.10
C ARG A 53 19.24 -0.40 13.50
N ALA A 54 20.53 -0.11 13.65
CA ALA A 54 21.13 0.22 14.94
C ALA A 54 20.57 1.51 15.55
N LEU A 55 20.00 2.40 14.72
CA LEU A 55 19.36 3.65 15.14
C LEU A 55 17.87 3.51 15.44
N LEU A 56 17.28 2.32 15.25
CA LEU A 56 15.85 2.11 15.55
C LEU A 56 15.66 1.91 17.06
N PRO A 57 14.65 2.57 17.67
CA PRO A 57 14.24 2.27 19.03
C PRO A 57 13.85 0.80 19.21
N ASN A 58 14.03 0.27 20.42
CA ASN A 58 13.71 -1.13 20.74
C ASN A 58 12.21 -1.42 20.53
N GLU A 59 11.35 -0.44 20.81
CA GLU A 59 9.90 -0.50 20.63
C GLU A 59 9.54 -0.73 19.16
N VAL A 60 10.26 -0.08 18.24
CA VAL A 60 10.07 -0.22 16.80
C VAL A 60 10.48 -1.63 16.35
N THR A 61 11.62 -2.13 16.85
CA THR A 61 12.07 -3.49 16.52
C THR A 61 11.11 -4.56 17.05
N LYS A 62 10.60 -4.38 18.27
CA LYS A 62 9.62 -5.29 18.89
C LYS A 62 8.32 -5.31 18.10
N ALA A 63 7.74 -4.15 17.79
CA ALA A 63 6.49 -4.07 17.05
C ALA A 63 6.63 -4.63 15.62
N LEU A 64 7.80 -4.50 14.97
CA LEU A 64 8.06 -5.18 13.69
C LEU A 64 8.04 -6.71 13.82
N SER A 65 8.62 -7.24 14.91
CA SER A 65 8.60 -8.68 15.20
C SER A 65 7.17 -9.20 15.40
N GLU A 66 6.36 -8.48 16.18
CA GLU A 66 4.95 -8.83 16.41
C GLU A 66 4.15 -8.86 15.10
N MET A 67 4.33 -7.85 14.23
CA MET A 67 3.67 -7.82 12.93
C MET A 67 4.17 -8.94 12.00
N THR A 68 5.45 -9.30 12.09
CA THR A 68 6.04 -10.41 11.31
C THR A 68 5.48 -11.76 11.75
N GLU A 69 5.32 -11.98 13.05
CA GLU A 69 4.73 -13.19 13.60
C GLU A 69 3.25 -13.34 13.22
N LEU A 70 2.48 -12.24 13.33
CA LEU A 70 1.08 -12.20 12.91
C LEU A 70 0.90 -12.65 11.45
N LEU A 71 1.79 -12.19 10.57
CA LEU A 71 1.74 -12.44 9.13
C LEU A 71 2.55 -13.65 8.66
N SER A 72 3.10 -14.42 9.60
CA SER A 72 3.94 -15.58 9.28
C SER A 72 3.17 -16.60 8.44
N SER A 73 3.84 -17.20 7.45
CA SER A 73 3.27 -18.28 6.63
C SER A 73 3.21 -19.62 7.35
N CYS A 74 3.74 -19.73 8.58
CA CYS A 74 3.66 -20.91 9.42
C CYS A 74 2.21 -21.43 9.55
N GLY A 75 2.03 -22.74 9.37
CA GLY A 75 0.69 -23.36 9.44
C GLY A 75 -0.29 -22.82 8.41
N ASN A 76 0.18 -22.47 7.19
CA ASN A 76 -0.62 -21.84 6.14
C ASN A 76 -1.27 -20.53 6.61
N TYR A 77 -0.46 -19.63 7.18
CA TYR A 77 -0.90 -18.36 7.76
C TYR A 77 -1.83 -18.53 8.98
N GLY A 78 -1.53 -19.50 9.85
CA GLY A 78 -2.40 -19.89 10.96
C GLY A 78 -2.72 -18.75 11.93
N THR A 79 -1.72 -17.97 12.33
CA THR A 79 -1.91 -16.81 13.23
C THR A 79 -2.80 -15.75 12.59
N TYR A 80 -2.50 -15.35 11.35
CA TYR A 80 -3.32 -14.43 10.57
C TYR A 80 -4.77 -14.93 10.45
N ARG A 81 -4.98 -16.19 10.09
CA ARG A 81 -6.34 -16.75 9.91
C ARG A 81 -7.15 -16.72 11.20
N ARG A 82 -6.53 -17.04 12.34
CA ARG A 82 -7.19 -16.96 13.66
C ARG A 82 -7.60 -15.52 13.99
N VAL A 83 -6.69 -14.56 13.82
CA VAL A 83 -7.00 -13.15 14.08
C VAL A 83 -8.06 -12.62 13.10
N TYR A 84 -7.98 -13.00 11.83
CA TYR A 84 -8.91 -12.57 10.78
C TYR A 84 -10.35 -13.10 10.98
N SER A 85 -10.50 -14.30 11.55
CA SER A 85 -11.83 -14.86 11.86
C SER A 85 -12.49 -14.18 13.06
N GLU A 86 -11.68 -13.66 14.00
CA GLU A 86 -12.15 -12.88 15.15
C GLU A 86 -12.57 -11.44 14.75
N CYS A 87 -12.04 -10.90 13.64
CA CYS A 87 -12.37 -9.57 13.13
C CYS A 87 -13.82 -9.43 12.65
N ARG A 88 -14.44 -8.28 12.98
CA ARG A 88 -15.83 -7.92 12.60
C ARG A 88 -15.88 -6.58 11.88
N GLY A 89 -16.95 -6.36 11.10
CA GLY A 89 -17.15 -5.12 10.35
C GLY A 89 -16.20 -5.00 9.16
N PHE A 90 -15.73 -3.78 8.89
CA PHE A 90 -14.83 -3.51 7.77
C PHE A 90 -13.47 -4.20 7.97
N LYS A 91 -13.08 -5.05 7.02
CA LYS A 91 -11.79 -5.74 6.99
C LYS A 91 -11.35 -6.00 5.56
N ILE A 92 -10.04 -6.05 5.34
CA ILE A 92 -9.44 -6.37 4.04
C ILE A 92 -8.54 -7.60 4.21
N PRO A 93 -8.89 -8.75 3.62
CA PRO A 93 -8.11 -9.97 3.72
C PRO A 93 -6.81 -9.89 2.91
N ILE A 94 -5.81 -10.68 3.29
CA ILE A 94 -4.66 -10.95 2.43
C ILE A 94 -5.13 -11.80 1.25
N VAL A 95 -5.46 -11.15 0.14
CA VAL A 95 -6.16 -11.78 -0.99
C VAL A 95 -5.41 -13.01 -1.51
N GLY A 96 -4.08 -12.96 -1.57
CA GLY A 96 -3.25 -14.08 -2.00
C GLY A 96 -3.45 -15.37 -1.20
N VAL A 97 -3.75 -15.26 0.11
CA VAL A 97 -4.01 -16.42 0.97
C VAL A 97 -5.33 -17.11 0.58
N HIS A 98 -6.38 -16.33 0.32
CA HIS A 98 -7.68 -16.86 -0.08
C HIS A 98 -7.68 -17.37 -1.53
N LEU A 99 -6.91 -16.73 -2.42
CA LEU A 99 -6.72 -17.24 -3.79
C LEU A 99 -6.00 -18.59 -3.79
N LYS A 100 -4.98 -18.76 -2.95
CA LYS A 100 -4.31 -20.05 -2.77
C LYS A 100 -5.28 -21.15 -2.32
N ASP A 101 -6.22 -20.82 -1.43
CA ASP A 101 -7.24 -21.78 -1.00
C ASP A 101 -8.17 -22.17 -2.15
N LEU A 102 -8.60 -21.20 -2.98
CA LEU A 102 -9.42 -21.46 -4.16
C LEU A 102 -8.70 -22.36 -5.19
N VAL A 103 -7.41 -22.11 -5.45
CA VAL A 103 -6.58 -22.96 -6.31
C VAL A 103 -6.49 -24.38 -5.74
N THR A 104 -6.25 -24.50 -4.44
CA THR A 104 -6.17 -25.81 -3.77
C THR A 104 -7.45 -26.62 -3.93
N VAL A 105 -8.63 -26.00 -3.74
CA VAL A 105 -9.92 -26.65 -3.97
C VAL A 105 -10.13 -27.00 -5.44
N HIS A 106 -9.71 -26.12 -6.35
CA HIS A 106 -9.83 -26.34 -7.79
C HIS A 106 -9.00 -27.54 -8.26
N GLU A 107 -7.78 -27.69 -7.76
CA GLU A 107 -6.87 -28.79 -8.11
C GLU A 107 -7.25 -30.11 -7.43
N ALA A 108 -7.76 -30.07 -6.20
CA ALA A 108 -8.06 -31.27 -5.42
C ALA A 108 -9.33 -32.03 -5.86
N LEU A 109 -10.26 -31.37 -6.55
CA LEU A 109 -11.55 -31.94 -6.91
C LEU A 109 -11.76 -31.96 -8.44
N PRO A 110 -12.26 -33.07 -9.04
CA PRO A 110 -12.59 -33.10 -10.45
C PRO A 110 -13.86 -32.27 -10.74
N ASP A 111 -13.94 -31.67 -11.94
CA ASP A 111 -15.11 -30.89 -12.36
C ASP A 111 -16.34 -31.76 -12.63
N ARG A 112 -16.11 -32.99 -13.09
CA ARG A 112 -17.14 -33.96 -13.42
C ARG A 112 -16.91 -35.29 -12.72
N LEU A 113 -18.00 -35.95 -12.39
CA LEU A 113 -18.04 -37.32 -11.92
C LEU A 113 -17.89 -38.27 -13.12
N GLU A 114 -17.63 -39.55 -12.83
CA GLU A 114 -17.74 -40.62 -13.83
C GLU A 114 -19.13 -40.61 -14.47
N GLY A 115 -19.18 -40.70 -15.80
CA GLY A 115 -20.41 -40.52 -16.58
C GLY A 115 -20.74 -39.07 -16.94
N GLY A 116 -19.81 -38.12 -16.72
CA GLY A 116 -19.90 -36.77 -17.26
C GLY A 116 -20.82 -35.81 -16.51
N ARG A 117 -21.38 -36.18 -15.35
CA ARG A 117 -22.21 -35.27 -14.53
C ARG A 117 -21.33 -34.26 -13.77
N LEU A 118 -21.82 -33.04 -13.54
CA LEU A 118 -21.08 -32.02 -12.79
C LEU A 118 -20.94 -32.38 -11.31
N LYS A 119 -19.78 -32.11 -10.71
CA LYS A 119 -19.54 -32.30 -9.28
C LYS A 119 -19.96 -31.05 -8.49
N LEU A 120 -21.20 -31.03 -8.02
CA LEU A 120 -21.76 -29.89 -7.28
C LEU A 120 -21.00 -29.57 -5.98
N SER A 121 -20.38 -30.57 -5.35
CA SER A 121 -19.59 -30.34 -4.13
C SER A 121 -18.39 -29.43 -4.39
N LYS A 122 -17.72 -29.56 -5.56
CA LYS A 122 -16.62 -28.66 -5.96
C LYS A 122 -17.12 -27.23 -6.14
N LEU A 123 -18.23 -27.07 -6.85
CA LEU A 123 -18.85 -25.75 -7.07
C LEU A 123 -19.21 -25.08 -5.75
N HIS A 124 -19.80 -25.83 -4.81
CA HIS A 124 -20.13 -25.31 -3.49
C HIS A 124 -18.89 -24.89 -2.70
N SER A 125 -17.84 -25.73 -2.67
CA SER A 125 -16.57 -25.40 -1.99
C SER A 125 -15.85 -24.19 -2.58
N LEU A 126 -15.97 -23.94 -3.89
CA LEU A 126 -15.44 -22.74 -4.53
C LEU A 126 -16.32 -21.50 -4.30
N TYR A 127 -17.64 -21.70 -4.22
CA TYR A 127 -18.60 -20.61 -4.04
C TYR A 127 -18.49 -19.96 -2.66
N GLN A 128 -18.32 -20.75 -1.59
CA GLN A 128 -18.29 -20.24 -0.22
C GLN A 128 -17.25 -19.12 0.01
N PRO A 129 -15.95 -19.31 -0.34
CA PRO A 129 -14.97 -18.23 -0.19
C PRO A 129 -15.24 -17.01 -1.09
N LEU A 130 -15.79 -17.23 -2.30
CA LEU A 130 -16.12 -16.13 -3.22
C LEU A 130 -17.29 -15.29 -2.70
N GLN A 131 -18.28 -15.94 -2.07
CA GLN A 131 -19.38 -15.25 -1.43
C GLN A 131 -18.87 -14.36 -0.29
N GLU A 132 -17.99 -14.86 0.58
CA GLU A 132 -17.37 -14.06 1.64
C GLU A 132 -16.64 -12.84 1.07
N LEU A 133 -15.83 -13.02 0.02
CA LEU A 133 -15.11 -11.91 -0.64
C LEU A 133 -16.07 -10.86 -1.20
N ARG A 134 -17.23 -11.27 -1.73
CA ARG A 134 -18.26 -10.35 -2.22
C ARG A 134 -18.91 -9.57 -1.09
N GLU A 135 -19.21 -10.22 0.04
CA GLU A 135 -19.79 -9.57 1.21
C GLU A 135 -18.84 -8.50 1.78
N LEU A 136 -17.53 -8.76 1.78
CA LEU A 136 -16.51 -7.79 2.20
C LEU A 136 -16.48 -6.52 1.34
N GLN A 137 -16.75 -6.64 0.03
CA GLN A 137 -16.80 -5.49 -0.88
C GLN A 137 -18.02 -4.58 -0.63
N GLN A 138 -19.06 -5.11 0.00
CA GLN A 138 -20.28 -4.37 0.33
C GLN A 138 -20.22 -3.71 1.72
N ALA A 139 -19.17 -3.97 2.50
CA ALA A 139 -19.02 -3.43 3.83
C ALA A 139 -18.89 -1.89 3.82
N THR A 140 -19.57 -1.23 4.74
CA THR A 140 -19.47 0.22 4.91
C THR A 140 -18.07 0.62 5.36
N HIS A 141 -17.46 1.59 4.67
CA HIS A 141 -16.16 2.13 5.05
C HIS A 141 -16.26 3.01 6.31
N PRO A 142 -15.38 2.83 7.31
CA PRO A 142 -15.44 3.60 8.56
C PRO A 142 -14.87 5.03 8.45
N PHE A 143 -14.52 5.48 7.24
CA PHE A 143 -13.89 6.77 7.00
C PHE A 143 -14.30 7.36 5.65
N GLN A 144 -14.17 8.68 5.52
CA GLN A 144 -14.38 9.39 4.27
C GLN A 144 -13.07 9.51 3.49
N ALA A 145 -13.15 9.33 2.17
CA ALA A 145 -11.98 9.43 1.30
C ALA A 145 -11.63 10.89 1.01
N ASN A 146 -10.41 11.30 1.31
CA ASN A 146 -9.83 12.53 0.77
C ASN A 146 -9.30 12.23 -0.64
N LYS A 147 -9.96 12.79 -1.66
CA LYS A 147 -9.65 12.50 -3.07
C LYS A 147 -8.25 12.95 -3.48
N ASP A 148 -7.76 14.05 -2.92
CA ASP A 148 -6.43 14.59 -3.25
C ASP A 148 -5.33 13.65 -2.75
N LEU A 149 -5.47 13.15 -1.52
CA LEU A 149 -4.55 12.15 -0.97
C LEU A 149 -4.62 10.83 -1.75
N VAL A 150 -5.82 10.42 -2.17
CA VAL A 150 -5.98 9.22 -3.01
C VAL A 150 -5.21 9.41 -4.33
N HIS A 151 -5.43 10.51 -5.05
CA HIS A 151 -4.73 10.76 -6.31
C HIS A 151 -3.20 10.80 -6.10
N LEU A 152 -2.72 11.53 -5.08
CA LEU A 152 -1.29 11.60 -4.77
C LEU A 152 -0.69 10.21 -4.53
N LEU A 153 -1.35 9.38 -3.70
CA LEU A 153 -0.87 8.03 -3.40
C LEU A 153 -0.92 7.13 -4.63
N THR A 154 -1.98 7.22 -5.44
CA THR A 154 -2.13 6.43 -6.66
C THR A 154 -0.98 6.67 -7.64
N LEU A 155 -0.51 7.91 -7.82
CA LEU A 155 0.69 8.16 -8.62
C LEU A 155 1.98 7.74 -7.89
N SER A 156 2.07 8.02 -6.60
CA SER A 156 3.29 7.74 -5.81
C SER A 156 3.60 6.25 -5.71
N LEU A 157 2.60 5.40 -5.85
CA LEU A 157 2.73 3.94 -5.79
C LEU A 157 2.94 3.29 -7.16
N ASP A 158 2.86 4.04 -8.27
CA ASP A 158 3.15 3.53 -9.63
C ASP A 158 4.66 3.46 -9.93
N LEU A 159 5.40 2.87 -8.99
CA LEU A 159 6.85 2.73 -9.05
C LEU A 159 7.20 1.28 -9.39
N PHE A 160 7.94 1.12 -10.48
CA PHE A 160 8.54 -0.14 -10.88
C PHE A 160 10.04 0.00 -10.74
N PHE A 161 10.60 -0.85 -9.88
CA PHE A 161 12.03 -1.08 -9.77
C PHE A 161 12.27 -2.57 -9.91
N THR A 162 13.36 -2.96 -10.57
CA THR A 162 13.81 -4.35 -10.53
C THR A 162 14.48 -4.66 -9.20
N ASP A 163 14.56 -5.94 -8.84
CA ASP A 163 15.24 -6.36 -7.62
C ASP A 163 16.72 -5.93 -7.62
N GLU A 164 17.37 -5.95 -8.79
CA GLU A 164 18.73 -5.47 -8.98
C GLU A 164 18.87 -3.97 -8.71
N GLU A 165 17.94 -3.16 -9.22
CA GLU A 165 17.95 -1.70 -9.00
C GLU A 165 17.77 -1.35 -7.52
N ILE A 166 16.80 -1.98 -6.84
CA ILE A 166 16.58 -1.76 -5.41
C ILE A 166 17.80 -2.24 -4.60
N TYR A 167 18.38 -3.37 -4.98
CA TYR A 167 19.57 -3.90 -4.32
C TYR A 167 20.78 -2.98 -4.50
N ALA A 168 21.04 -2.49 -5.71
CA ALA A 168 22.11 -1.56 -6.01
C ALA A 168 21.96 -0.25 -5.21
N LEU A 169 20.75 0.31 -5.15
CA LEU A 169 20.45 1.48 -4.31
C LEU A 169 20.74 1.20 -2.83
N SER A 170 20.30 0.06 -2.31
CA SER A 170 20.58 -0.33 -0.93
C SER A 170 22.08 -0.49 -0.67
N TYR A 171 22.82 -1.12 -1.58
CA TYR A 171 24.26 -1.32 -1.46
C TYR A 171 25.02 0.01 -1.47
N ALA A 172 24.61 0.94 -2.35
CA ALA A 172 25.17 2.28 -2.40
C ALA A 172 24.92 3.09 -1.11
N ARG A 173 23.85 2.80 -0.37
CA ARG A 173 23.56 3.45 0.92
C ARG A 173 24.38 2.89 2.07
N GLU A 174 24.59 1.59 2.11
CA GLU A 174 25.39 0.91 3.15
C GLU A 174 26.19 -0.25 2.50
N PRO A 175 27.42 0.01 2.01
CA PRO A 175 28.29 -1.01 1.43
C PRO A 175 28.69 -2.07 2.46
N ARG A 176 28.92 -3.33 2.05
CA ARG A 176 29.46 -4.34 2.96
C ARG A 176 30.97 -4.13 3.12
N TYR A 177 31.46 -3.96 4.34
CA TYR A 177 32.89 -4.06 4.62
C TYR A 177 33.36 -5.52 4.44
N PRO A 178 34.57 -5.77 3.89
CA PRO A 178 35.07 -7.14 3.63
C PRO A 178 35.21 -8.07 4.85
N LYS A 179 34.99 -7.59 6.08
CA LYS A 179 35.28 -8.35 7.32
C LYS A 179 34.05 -8.86 8.09
N SER A 180 32.82 -8.80 7.57
CA SER A 180 31.64 -9.32 8.29
C SER A 180 31.29 -10.76 7.89
N LEU A 181 31.29 -11.67 8.89
CA LEU A 181 30.84 -13.06 8.81
C LEU A 181 29.44 -13.22 8.17
N PRO A 182 29.13 -14.40 7.58
CA PRO A 182 27.84 -14.63 6.93
C PRO A 182 26.71 -14.58 7.98
N SER A 183 25.72 -13.72 7.74
CA SER A 183 24.52 -13.62 8.58
C SER A 183 23.64 -14.86 8.42
N THR A 184 23.06 -15.32 9.53
CA THR A 184 22.03 -16.37 9.58
C THR A 184 20.87 -16.09 8.61
N PRO A 185 20.27 -17.12 7.99
CA PRO A 185 19.18 -16.94 7.05
C PRO A 185 17.90 -16.54 7.79
N PHE A 186 17.62 -15.23 7.86
CA PHE A 186 16.28 -14.73 8.16
C PHE A 186 15.41 -14.92 6.93
N LYS A 187 14.40 -15.79 6.99
CA LYS A 187 13.34 -15.84 5.99
C LYS A 187 12.32 -14.75 6.36
N PRO A 188 12.27 -13.62 5.64
CA PRO A 188 11.21 -12.65 5.86
C PRO A 188 9.85 -13.30 5.53
N PRO A 189 8.74 -12.80 6.11
CA PRO A 189 7.41 -13.09 5.58
C PRO A 189 7.40 -12.56 4.15
N LEU A 190 7.63 -13.45 3.20
CA LEU A 190 7.59 -13.13 1.78
C LEU A 190 6.13 -13.00 1.40
N VAL A 191 5.82 -12.00 0.58
CA VAL A 191 4.56 -12.02 -0.18
C VAL A 191 4.70 -13.19 -1.16
N ASP A 192 4.32 -14.40 -0.74
CA ASP A 192 4.41 -15.66 -1.51
C ASP A 192 3.42 -15.71 -2.70
N TRP A 193 3.00 -14.53 -3.19
CA TRP A 193 2.22 -14.37 -4.41
C TRP A 193 3.03 -13.62 -5.48
N PRO A 194 4.26 -14.08 -5.83
CA PRO A 194 4.99 -13.45 -6.91
C PRO A 194 4.16 -13.64 -8.18
N PRO A 195 3.80 -12.55 -8.89
CA PRO A 195 3.05 -12.72 -10.12
C PRO A 195 4.00 -13.39 -11.13
N ALA A 196 3.57 -14.50 -11.74
CA ALA A 196 4.31 -15.16 -12.81
C ALA A 196 4.58 -14.22 -14.01
N VAL A 197 3.84 -13.11 -14.06
CA VAL A 197 4.00 -12.01 -15.01
C VAL A 197 4.17 -10.74 -14.20
N THR A 198 5.32 -10.06 -14.32
CA THR A 198 5.46 -8.72 -13.73
C THR A 198 4.38 -7.80 -14.30
N PRO A 199 3.57 -7.13 -13.46
CA PRO A 199 2.56 -6.22 -13.95
C PRO A 199 3.23 -5.15 -14.82
N LYS A 200 2.69 -4.88 -16.00
CA LYS A 200 3.22 -3.85 -16.90
C LYS A 200 2.54 -2.53 -16.61
N ARG A 201 3.29 -1.43 -16.68
CA ARG A 201 2.74 -0.07 -16.60
C ARG A 201 1.72 0.15 -17.71
N ASP A 202 0.48 0.46 -17.33
CA ASP A 202 -0.53 0.92 -18.28
C ASP A 202 -0.45 2.43 -18.45
N ARG A 203 0.08 2.86 -19.61
CA ARG A 203 0.25 4.27 -19.97
C ARG A 203 -1.07 5.07 -19.90
N LEU A 204 -2.20 4.45 -20.23
CA LEU A 204 -3.49 5.14 -20.21
C LEU A 204 -3.94 5.44 -18.78
N THR A 205 -3.78 4.47 -17.89
CA THR A 205 -4.07 4.62 -16.47
C THR A 205 -3.16 5.67 -15.83
N ILE A 206 -1.87 5.68 -16.15
CA ILE A 206 -0.93 6.71 -15.67
C ILE A 206 -1.33 8.11 -16.14
N THR A 207 -1.66 8.25 -17.43
CA THR A 207 -2.06 9.54 -18.01
C THR A 207 -3.33 10.07 -17.32
N ARG A 208 -4.31 9.19 -17.08
CA ARG A 208 -5.52 9.52 -16.33
C ARG A 208 -5.19 9.97 -14.90
N HIS A 209 -4.31 9.25 -14.21
CA HIS A 209 -3.92 9.62 -12.85
C HIS A 209 -3.23 11.00 -12.81
N ILE A 210 -2.33 11.29 -13.76
CA ILE A 210 -1.69 12.60 -13.88
C ILE A 210 -2.73 13.70 -14.11
N GLN A 211 -3.69 13.49 -15.02
CA GLN A 211 -4.77 14.44 -15.28
C GLN A 211 -5.59 14.71 -14.01
N GLN A 212 -5.94 13.67 -13.25
CA GLN A 212 -6.68 13.78 -12.00
C GLN A 212 -5.95 14.57 -10.90
N LEU A 213 -4.61 14.64 -10.93
CA LEU A 213 -3.86 15.55 -10.05
C LEU A 213 -3.84 17.00 -10.57
N VAL A 214 -3.72 17.19 -11.89
CA VAL A 214 -3.64 18.52 -12.51
C VAL A 214 -4.98 19.26 -12.46
N GLU A 215 -6.08 18.56 -12.71
CA GLU A 215 -7.45 19.11 -12.64
C GLU A 215 -7.82 19.55 -11.22
N VAL A 216 -7.32 18.85 -10.19
CA VAL A 216 -7.50 19.27 -8.78
C VAL A 216 -6.68 20.52 -8.46
N GLY A 217 -5.53 20.71 -9.09
CA GLY A 217 -4.73 21.93 -8.99
C GLY A 217 -5.33 23.15 -9.72
N THR A 218 -6.43 22.97 -10.45
CA THR A 218 -7.11 24.02 -11.22
C THR A 218 -8.62 24.03 -10.92
N ILE A 219 -9.01 24.67 -9.81
CA ILE A 219 -10.38 25.20 -9.66
C ILE A 219 -10.30 26.66 -9.19
N PRO A 220 -11.33 27.48 -9.49
CA PRO A 220 -11.31 28.57 -10.45
C PRO A 220 -10.89 29.91 -9.82
N SER A 221 -10.50 30.87 -10.66
CA SER A 221 -10.25 32.25 -10.25
C SER A 221 -11.40 32.80 -9.40
N TRP A 222 -11.15 32.98 -8.10
CA TRP A 222 -12.01 33.75 -7.22
C TRP A 222 -12.19 35.16 -7.79
N GLY A 223 -13.44 35.63 -7.73
CA GLY A 223 -13.98 36.76 -8.48
C GLY A 223 -13.12 38.01 -8.48
N LYS A 224 -12.88 38.54 -9.69
CA LYS A 224 -12.53 39.94 -9.90
C LYS A 224 -13.79 40.80 -9.80
N ASP A 225 -14.35 40.92 -8.60
CA ASP A 225 -15.22 42.04 -8.27
C ASP A 225 -14.40 43.07 -7.51
N THR A 226 -13.56 43.80 -8.25
CA THR A 226 -12.99 45.06 -7.78
C THR A 226 -14.02 46.16 -7.94
N PRO A 227 -14.38 46.92 -6.87
CA PRO A 227 -15.27 48.06 -7.00
C PRO A 227 -14.60 49.17 -7.82
N ALA A 228 -15.38 49.81 -8.69
CA ALA A 228 -14.94 50.90 -9.54
C ALA A 228 -14.28 52.02 -8.71
N LYS A 229 -13.01 52.35 -9.04
CA LYS A 229 -12.33 53.55 -8.56
C LYS A 229 -13.06 54.80 -9.09
N PRO A 230 -13.29 55.83 -8.26
CA PRO A 230 -13.89 57.07 -8.73
C PRO A 230 -12.87 57.84 -9.60
N ALA A 231 -13.33 58.32 -10.76
CA ALA A 231 -12.57 59.18 -11.65
C ALA A 231 -12.47 60.59 -11.05
N LEU A 232 -11.25 61.03 -10.77
CA LEU A 232 -10.92 62.42 -10.48
C LEU A 232 -10.32 63.03 -11.75
N ALA A 233 -11.05 63.95 -12.38
CA ALA A 233 -10.52 64.84 -13.41
C ALA A 233 -11.18 66.23 -13.31
N GLY A 234 -10.37 67.20 -12.86
CA GLY A 234 -10.34 68.57 -13.40
C GLY A 234 -11.40 69.59 -12.92
N PRO A 235 -10.99 70.77 -12.42
CA PRO A 235 -11.90 71.85 -12.05
C PRO A 235 -12.17 72.85 -13.19
N ALA A 236 -13.23 73.63 -12.97
CA ALA A 236 -13.50 75.00 -13.44
C ALA A 236 -14.30 75.17 -14.75
N LEU A 237 -15.56 75.64 -14.64
CA LEU A 237 -15.95 77.05 -14.87
C LEU A 237 -17.49 77.19 -15.03
N THR A 238 -18.08 77.97 -14.13
CA THR A 238 -19.16 78.98 -14.32
C THR A 238 -20.28 78.73 -15.34
N SER A 239 -21.54 78.67 -14.87
CA SER A 239 -22.55 79.74 -15.02
C SER A 239 -23.97 79.23 -14.71
N ALA A 240 -24.67 79.96 -13.83
CA ALA A 240 -26.14 79.98 -13.72
C ALA A 240 -26.71 80.94 -14.81
N PRO A 241 -28.03 81.21 -14.93
CA PRO A 241 -29.18 80.76 -14.15
C PRO A 241 -30.45 80.40 -14.98
N ALA A 242 -31.49 79.94 -14.26
CA ALA A 242 -32.94 80.18 -14.39
C ALA A 242 -33.73 78.89 -14.11
#